data_AF-A0A9X3SDY2-F1
#
_entry.id   AF-A0A9X3SDY2-F1
#
_cell.length_a   1.000
_cell.length_b   1.000
_cell.length_c   1.000
_cell.angle_alpha   90.00
_cell.angle_beta   90.00
_cell.angle_gamma   90.00
#
_symmetry.space_group_name_H-M   'P 1'
#
loop_
_entity.id
_entity.type
_entity.pdbx_description
1 polymer ?
#
loop_
_entity_poly.entity_id
_entity_poly.type
_entity_poly.pdbx_seq_one_letter_code
_entity_poly.pdbx_strand_id
1 'polypeptide(L)'
;MSVQSRAETPLAEVAEVWPRDGHIRVVGDVHGHPDPASTRWLLVLALRDHDTRLRYPLETGSAARFDATVPLADFVPADPAARAAEVKWDLYLAPEDTADLGTAHWLRVGRQLDDIRGKKKIMVFPVQYVRTDDGTALAVQPFYTIKDNLSVECAPHPSESSGQATP
;
A
#
# COMPACT_ATOMS: atom_id res chain seq x y z
N MET A 1 -4.15 -38.57 -17.34
CA MET A 1 -4.28 -37.30 -18.09
C MET A 1 -4.16 -36.17 -17.09
N SER A 2 -3.01 -35.49 -17.02
CA SER A 2 -2.89 -34.26 -16.22
C SER A 2 -3.17 -33.08 -17.13
N VAL A 3 -4.26 -32.37 -16.85
CA VAL A 3 -4.42 -31.00 -17.33
C VAL A 3 -3.36 -30.18 -16.63
N GLN A 4 -2.30 -29.79 -17.37
CA GLN A 4 -1.44 -28.70 -16.92
C GLN A 4 -2.32 -27.46 -16.93
N SER A 5 -2.77 -27.03 -15.74
CA SER A 5 -3.30 -25.68 -15.60
C SER A 5 -2.20 -24.74 -16.06
N ARG A 6 -2.51 -23.87 -17.03
CA ARG A 6 -1.65 -22.75 -17.36
C ARG A 6 -1.47 -21.98 -16.05
N ALA A 7 -0.25 -21.94 -15.51
CA ALA A 7 0.03 -21.18 -14.31
C ALA A 7 -0.41 -19.74 -14.58
N GLU A 8 -1.51 -19.33 -13.96
CA GLU A 8 -1.95 -17.94 -13.98
C GLU A 8 -0.84 -17.12 -13.32
N THR A 9 -0.51 -15.96 -13.89
CA THR A 9 0.47 -15.07 -13.27
C THR A 9 -0.04 -14.70 -11.88
N PRO A 10 0.72 -14.94 -10.80
CA PRO A 10 0.23 -14.66 -9.45
C PRO A 10 -0.07 -13.18 -9.26
N LEU A 11 -1.17 -12.88 -8.56
CA LEU A 11 -1.68 -11.52 -8.34
C LEU A 11 -2.16 -11.35 -6.90
N ALA A 12 -1.96 -10.16 -6.36
CA ALA A 12 -2.56 -9.72 -5.10
C ALA A 12 -3.67 -8.71 -5.40
N GLU A 13 -4.92 -9.19 -5.42
CA GLU A 13 -6.10 -8.44 -5.83
C GLU A 13 -6.77 -7.78 -4.62
N VAL A 14 -6.91 -6.46 -4.65
CA VAL A 14 -7.55 -5.65 -3.61
C VAL A 14 -9.06 -5.69 -3.78
N ALA A 15 -9.75 -6.13 -2.74
CA ALA A 15 -11.21 -6.04 -2.63
C ALA A 15 -11.62 -4.69 -2.03
N GLU A 16 -10.96 -4.28 -0.93
CA GLU A 16 -11.36 -3.11 -0.14
C GLU A 16 -10.15 -2.33 0.37
N VAL A 17 -10.32 -1.00 0.46
CA VAL A 17 -9.34 -0.08 1.07
C VAL A 17 -10.09 0.86 2.02
N TRP A 18 -9.64 0.92 3.26
CA TRP A 18 -10.26 1.71 4.33
C TRP A 18 -9.23 2.68 4.94
N PRO A 19 -9.10 3.90 4.38
CA PRO A 19 -8.24 4.95 4.94
C PRO A 19 -9.03 5.79 5.93
N ARG A 20 -8.99 5.40 7.20
CA ARG A 20 -9.67 6.11 8.30
C ARG A 20 -8.99 5.83 9.64
N ASP A 21 -9.34 6.64 10.64
CA ASP A 21 -8.98 6.43 12.04
C ASP A 21 -7.46 6.33 12.27
N GLY A 22 -6.66 7.06 11.48
CA GLY A 22 -5.21 7.06 11.59
C GLY A 22 -4.56 5.79 11.03
N HIS A 23 -5.28 5.02 10.21
CA HIS A 23 -4.80 3.78 9.60
C HIS A 23 -5.22 3.68 8.14
N ILE A 24 -4.53 2.83 7.40
CA ILE A 24 -4.97 2.33 6.10
C ILE A 24 -5.09 0.82 6.21
N ARG A 25 -6.33 0.31 6.16
CA ARG A 25 -6.59 -1.12 6.07
C ARG A 25 -6.82 -1.53 4.63
N VAL A 26 -6.16 -2.60 4.18
CA VAL A 26 -6.26 -3.16 2.83
C VAL A 26 -6.65 -4.62 2.94
N VAL A 27 -7.69 -5.01 2.22
CA VAL A 27 -8.23 -6.37 2.21
C VAL A 27 -8.32 -6.85 0.79
N GLY A 28 -7.99 -8.12 0.56
CA GLY A 28 -8.01 -8.70 -0.78
C GLY A 28 -7.64 -10.17 -0.79
N ASP A 29 -7.35 -10.70 -1.98
CA ASP A 29 -7.09 -12.11 -2.22
C ASP A 29 -5.85 -12.33 -3.10
N VAL A 30 -5.18 -13.46 -2.90
CA VAL A 30 -4.06 -13.91 -3.74
C VAL A 30 -4.57 -14.91 -4.77
N HIS A 31 -4.35 -14.61 -6.04
CA HIS A 31 -4.73 -15.44 -7.18
C HIS A 31 -3.50 -16.01 -7.89
N GLY A 32 -3.64 -17.15 -8.57
CA GLY A 32 -2.59 -17.77 -9.40
C GLY A 32 -1.37 -18.32 -8.65
N HIS A 33 -1.25 -18.11 -7.33
CA HIS A 33 -0.19 -18.71 -6.52
C HIS A 33 -0.50 -20.20 -6.24
N PRO A 34 0.49 -21.11 -6.25
CA PRO A 34 0.25 -22.55 -6.06
C PRO A 34 -0.32 -22.93 -4.69
N ASP A 35 0.09 -22.25 -3.63
CA ASP A 35 -0.35 -22.51 -2.25
C ASP A 35 -0.43 -21.23 -1.41
N PRO A 36 -1.35 -20.30 -1.74
CA PRO A 36 -1.42 -19.00 -1.08
C PRO A 36 -1.87 -19.10 0.38
N ALA A 37 -2.71 -20.09 0.73
CA ALA A 37 -3.26 -20.24 2.07
C ALA A 37 -2.23 -20.79 3.09
N SER A 38 -1.27 -21.60 2.64
CA SER A 38 -0.19 -22.10 3.51
C SER A 38 1.06 -21.21 3.48
N THR A 39 1.09 -20.20 2.61
CA THR A 39 2.22 -19.26 2.52
C THR A 39 2.10 -18.21 3.62
N ARG A 40 3.18 -18.01 4.38
CA ARG A 40 3.30 -16.87 5.29
C ARG A 40 3.63 -15.62 4.49
N TRP A 41 2.67 -14.71 4.42
CA TRP A 41 2.79 -13.47 3.66
C TRP A 41 3.20 -12.30 4.53
N LEU A 42 4.01 -11.41 3.97
CA LEU A 42 4.27 -10.08 4.47
C LEU A 42 3.62 -9.06 3.53
N LEU A 43 2.90 -8.07 4.08
CA LEU A 43 2.70 -6.82 3.37
C LEU A 43 4.01 -6.03 3.44
N VAL A 44 4.55 -5.68 2.29
CA VAL A 44 5.76 -4.87 2.16
C VAL A 44 5.40 -3.49 1.63
N LEU A 45 5.74 -2.45 2.38
CA LEU A 45 5.65 -1.06 1.93
C LEU A 45 7.01 -0.64 1.41
N ALA A 46 7.10 -0.29 0.14
CA ALA A 46 8.34 0.16 -0.48
C ALA A 46 8.27 1.65 -0.80
N LEU A 47 9.11 2.46 -0.16
CA LEU A 47 9.27 3.86 -0.54
C LEU A 47 9.93 3.90 -1.93
N ARG A 48 9.22 4.45 -2.90
CA ARG A 48 9.63 4.46 -4.31
C ARG A 48 10.90 5.28 -4.50
N ASP A 49 11.83 4.78 -5.31
CA ASP A 49 13.13 5.41 -5.59
C ASP A 49 14.05 5.53 -4.35
N HIS A 50 13.72 4.80 -3.28
CA HIS A 50 14.52 4.65 -2.07
C HIS A 50 14.67 3.16 -1.70
N ASP A 51 15.62 2.83 -0.83
CA ASP A 51 15.81 1.48 -0.29
C ASP A 51 14.96 1.18 0.96
N THR A 52 14.23 2.18 1.47
CA THR A 52 13.39 2.03 2.67
C THR A 52 12.23 1.09 2.42
N ARG A 53 12.12 0.05 3.24
CA ARG A 53 11.04 -0.94 3.24
C ARG A 53 10.49 -1.13 4.65
N LEU A 54 9.17 -1.23 4.77
CA LEU A 54 8.49 -1.68 5.99
C LEU A 54 7.79 -3.01 5.71
N ARG A 55 7.71 -3.89 6.71
CA ARG A 55 7.15 -5.24 6.57
C ARG A 55 6.17 -5.51 7.69
N TYR A 56 4.98 -5.99 7.32
CA TYR A 56 3.92 -6.37 8.25
C TYR A 56 3.56 -7.83 8.02
N PRO A 57 3.74 -8.71 9.02
CA PRO A 57 3.24 -10.08 8.91
C PRO A 57 1.73 -10.06 8.77
N LEU A 58 1.21 -10.86 7.84
CA LEU A 58 -0.22 -11.06 7.67
C LEU A 58 -0.65 -12.30 8.42
N GLU A 59 -1.76 -12.19 9.15
CA GLU A 59 -2.38 -13.38 9.71
C GLU A 59 -2.88 -14.26 8.57
N THR A 60 -2.44 -15.51 8.57
CA THR A 60 -2.88 -16.50 7.59
C THR A 60 -4.22 -17.06 8.04
N GLY A 61 -5.29 -16.66 7.36
CA GLY A 61 -6.57 -17.33 7.43
C GLY A 61 -6.61 -18.57 6.52
N SER A 62 -7.60 -19.44 6.69
CA SER A 62 -7.80 -20.64 5.87
C SER A 62 -8.16 -20.36 4.39
N ALA A 63 -8.23 -19.09 3.99
CA ALA A 63 -8.49 -18.65 2.63
C ALA A 63 -7.30 -17.80 2.16
N ALA A 64 -7.05 -17.76 0.85
CA ALA A 64 -6.00 -16.95 0.21
C ALA A 64 -6.17 -15.42 0.38
N ARG A 65 -6.93 -14.99 1.39
CA ARG A 65 -7.30 -13.63 1.70
C ARG A 65 -6.20 -12.98 2.56
N PHE A 66 -5.85 -11.75 2.24
CA PHE A 66 -5.03 -10.90 3.08
C PHE A 66 -5.87 -9.79 3.70
N ASP A 67 -5.51 -9.41 4.92
CA ASP A 67 -6.08 -8.31 5.68
C ASP A 67 -4.95 -7.62 6.44
N ALA A 68 -4.59 -6.43 6.01
CA ALA A 68 -3.46 -5.69 6.54
C ALA A 68 -3.92 -4.33 7.02
N THR A 69 -3.52 -3.93 8.23
CA THR A 69 -3.76 -2.58 8.75
C THR A 69 -2.43 -1.92 9.03
N VAL A 70 -2.18 -0.78 8.40
CA VAL A 70 -0.95 -0.01 8.55
C VAL A 70 -1.25 1.32 9.23
N PRO A 71 -0.53 1.67 10.32
CA PRO A 71 -0.60 3.00 10.93
C PRO A 71 -0.20 4.10 9.93
N LEU A 72 -0.91 5.23 9.97
CA LEU A 72 -0.67 6.33 9.02
C LEU A 72 0.76 6.91 9.15
N ALA A 73 1.30 6.94 10.37
CA ALA A 73 2.65 7.42 10.65
C ALA A 73 3.75 6.63 9.93
N ASP A 74 3.50 5.36 9.59
CA ASP A 74 4.48 4.51 8.92
C ASP A 74 4.64 4.87 7.43
N PHE A 75 3.72 5.64 6.86
CA PHE A 75 3.87 6.24 5.52
C PHE A 75 4.65 7.56 5.53
N VAL A 76 5.01 8.09 6.71
CA VAL A 76 5.82 9.30 6.82
C VAL A 76 7.30 8.93 6.75
N PRO A 77 8.06 9.46 5.78
CA PRO A 77 9.50 9.23 5.73
C PRO A 77 10.21 9.71 7.01
N ALA A 78 11.15 8.91 7.49
CA ALA A 78 12.01 9.28 8.61
C ALA A 78 12.94 10.45 8.24
N ASP A 79 13.43 10.48 6.99
CA ASP A 79 14.27 11.55 6.45
C ASP A 79 13.48 12.85 6.24
N PRO A 80 13.83 13.95 6.93
CA PRO A 80 13.20 15.25 6.73
C PRO A 80 13.25 15.77 5.29
N ALA A 81 14.33 15.46 4.54
CA ALA A 81 14.43 15.90 3.14
C ALA A 81 13.39 15.20 2.26
N ALA A 82 13.14 13.90 2.50
CA ALA A 82 12.09 13.16 1.83
C ALA A 82 10.69 13.66 2.23
N ARG A 83 10.48 14.08 3.49
CA ARG A 83 9.21 14.66 3.96
C ARG A 83 8.87 16.00 3.29
N ALA A 84 9.88 16.74 2.82
CA ALA A 84 9.69 18.02 2.14
C ALA A 84 9.18 17.89 0.69
N ALA A 85 9.11 16.67 0.16
CA ALA A 85 8.64 16.37 -1.18
C ALA A 85 7.42 15.42 -1.16
N GLU A 86 6.71 15.35 -2.28
CA GLU A 86 5.73 14.28 -2.51
C GLU A 86 6.47 12.96 -2.72
N VAL A 87 6.19 11.98 -1.86
CA VAL A 87 6.73 10.62 -1.96
C VAL A 87 5.63 9.60 -2.12
N LYS A 88 5.99 8.43 -2.66
CA LYS A 88 5.05 7.35 -2.93
C LYS A 88 5.53 6.04 -2.32
N TRP A 89 4.61 5.37 -1.64
CA TRP A 89 4.78 4.02 -1.12
C TRP A 89 4.06 3.02 -2.01
N ASP A 90 4.80 2.02 -2.41
CA ASP A 90 4.34 0.91 -3.22
C ASP A 90 4.08 -0.31 -2.32
N LEU A 91 2.83 -0.78 -2.27
CA LEU A 91 2.40 -1.96 -1.50
C LEU A 91 2.60 -3.29 -2.26
N TYR A 92 3.29 -4.25 -1.67
CA TYR A 92 3.50 -5.58 -2.22
C TYR A 92 3.12 -6.66 -1.23
N LEU A 93 2.79 -7.86 -1.71
CA LEU A 93 2.85 -9.08 -0.91
C LEU A 93 4.12 -9.86 -1.25
N ALA A 94 4.86 -10.27 -0.23
CA ALA A 94 6.03 -11.13 -0.38
C ALA A 94 5.85 -12.38 0.49
N PRO A 95 6.13 -13.59 -0.02
CA PRO A 95 6.33 -14.74 0.84
C PRO A 95 7.49 -14.45 1.80
N GLU A 96 7.33 -14.78 3.08
CA GLU A 96 8.30 -14.45 4.14
C GLU A 96 9.72 -14.97 3.83
N ASP A 97 9.82 -16.17 3.24
CA ASP A 97 11.08 -16.83 2.87
C ASP A 97 11.82 -16.20 1.68
N THR A 98 11.13 -15.37 0.88
CA THR A 98 11.67 -14.69 -0.31
C THR A 98 11.56 -13.17 -0.21
N ALA A 99 11.16 -12.65 0.95
CA ALA A 99 10.96 -11.22 1.19
C ALA A 99 12.23 -10.38 1.07
N ASP A 100 13.43 -10.99 1.08
CA ASP A 100 14.70 -10.30 0.88
C ASP A 100 15.23 -10.36 -0.56
N LEU A 101 14.58 -11.12 -1.45
CA LEU A 101 14.98 -11.24 -2.86
C LEU A 101 14.59 -10.03 -3.72
N GLY A 102 13.83 -9.09 -3.17
CA GLY A 102 13.41 -7.86 -3.83
C GLY A 102 12.14 -7.99 -4.68
N THR A 103 11.73 -6.86 -5.24
CA THR A 103 10.39 -6.66 -5.84
C THR A 103 10.08 -7.52 -7.05
N ALA A 104 11.08 -8.13 -7.70
CA ALA A 104 10.88 -9.06 -8.80
C ALA A 104 10.18 -10.37 -8.36
N HIS A 105 10.26 -10.71 -7.08
CA HIS A 105 9.65 -11.91 -6.48
C HIS A 105 8.38 -11.58 -5.68
N TRP A 106 7.97 -10.32 -5.63
CA TRP A 106 6.83 -9.87 -4.84
C TRP A 106 5.62 -9.59 -5.74
N LEU A 107 4.43 -9.80 -5.19
CA LEU A 107 3.18 -9.52 -5.86
C LEU A 107 2.81 -8.07 -5.63
N ARG A 108 2.66 -7.29 -6.71
CA ARG A 108 2.19 -5.91 -6.62
C ARG A 108 0.73 -5.92 -6.17
N VAL A 109 0.41 -5.24 -5.08
CA VAL A 109 -0.99 -5.11 -4.61
C VAL A 109 -1.72 -4.17 -5.55
N GLY A 110 -2.84 -4.60 -6.12
CA GLY A 110 -3.58 -3.85 -7.12
C GLY A 110 -4.99 -4.36 -7.28
N ARG A 111 -5.76 -3.77 -8.18
CA ARG A 111 -7.11 -4.22 -8.51
C ARG A 111 -7.24 -4.35 -10.02
N GLN A 112 -7.06 -5.55 -10.54
CA GLN A 112 -6.86 -5.85 -11.96
C GLN A 112 -7.92 -6.80 -12.52
N LEU A 113 -8.69 -7.49 -11.68
CA LEU A 113 -9.59 -8.58 -12.08
C LEU A 113 -11.09 -8.18 -12.16
N ASP A 114 -11.43 -6.94 -11.82
CA ASP A 114 -12.82 -6.46 -11.80
C ASP A 114 -13.32 -5.89 -13.15
N ASP A 115 -12.55 -6.05 -14.23
CA ASP A 115 -12.78 -5.49 -15.58
C ASP A 115 -12.84 -3.95 -15.68
N ILE A 116 -12.63 -3.22 -14.59
CA ILE A 116 -12.65 -1.75 -14.57
C ILE A 116 -11.23 -1.23 -14.80
N ARG A 117 -10.98 -0.52 -15.89
CA ARG A 117 -9.66 0.08 -16.17
C ARG A 117 -9.62 1.55 -15.80
N GLY A 118 -8.43 2.05 -15.44
CA GLY A 118 -8.20 3.48 -15.24
C GLY A 118 -8.76 3.99 -13.91
N LYS A 119 -8.64 3.18 -12.85
CA LYS A 119 -9.21 3.43 -11.53
C LYS A 119 -8.77 4.76 -10.93
N LYS A 120 -7.56 5.22 -11.28
CA LYS A 120 -7.03 6.53 -10.87
C LYS A 120 -7.99 7.70 -11.15
N LYS A 121 -8.80 7.63 -12.21
CA LYS A 121 -9.72 8.72 -12.61
C LYS A 121 -11.11 8.63 -11.96
N ILE A 122 -11.43 7.50 -11.33
CA ILE A 122 -12.78 7.19 -10.83
C ILE A 122 -12.81 6.92 -9.32
N MET A 123 -11.69 6.50 -8.73
CA MET A 123 -11.59 6.24 -7.29
C MET A 123 -10.72 7.29 -6.62
N VAL A 124 -11.34 8.04 -5.72
CA VAL A 124 -10.68 9.00 -4.84
C VAL A 124 -10.89 8.53 -3.42
N PHE A 125 -9.79 8.29 -2.70
CA PHE A 125 -9.82 7.93 -1.29
C PHE A 125 -9.79 9.19 -0.42
N PRO A 126 -10.40 9.19 0.77
CA PRO A 126 -10.25 10.31 1.70
C PRO A 126 -8.78 10.47 2.12
N VAL A 127 -8.33 11.73 2.16
CA VAL A 127 -7.02 12.12 2.68
C VAL A 127 -7.05 12.05 4.21
N GLN A 128 -5.96 11.58 4.81
CA GLN A 128 -5.74 11.68 6.25
C GLN A 128 -4.47 12.50 6.52
N TYR A 129 -4.35 13.07 7.72
CA TYR A 129 -3.25 13.95 8.07
C TYR A 129 -2.45 13.40 9.25
N VAL A 130 -1.12 13.49 9.16
CA VAL A 130 -0.19 13.21 10.26
C VAL A 130 0.57 14.48 10.61
N ARG A 131 0.77 14.74 11.90
CA ARG A 131 1.74 15.73 12.38
C ARG A 131 2.96 15.01 12.94
N THR A 132 4.13 15.38 12.46
CA THR A 132 5.42 14.92 13.01
C THR A 132 5.78 15.70 14.27
N ASP A 133 6.76 15.20 15.03
CA ASP A 133 7.23 15.84 16.26
C ASP A 133 7.81 17.25 16.03
N ASP A 134 8.34 17.51 14.81
CA ASP A 134 8.83 18.83 14.39
C ASP A 134 7.71 19.79 13.95
N GLY A 135 6.44 19.38 14.07
CA GLY A 135 5.27 20.18 13.74
C GLY A 135 4.88 20.17 12.25
N THR A 136 5.63 19.46 11.39
CA THR A 136 5.29 19.32 9.96
C THR A 136 3.99 18.56 9.79
N ALA A 137 3.05 19.13 9.03
CA ALA A 137 1.82 18.47 8.65
C ALA A 137 2.00 17.76 7.30
N LEU A 138 1.62 16.49 7.23
CA LEU A 138 1.67 15.68 6.02
C LEU A 138 0.29 15.13 5.69
N ALA A 139 -0.08 15.21 4.42
CA ALA A 139 -1.24 14.55 3.84
C ALA A 139 -0.84 13.15 3.36
N VAL A 140 -1.62 12.14 3.74
CA VAL A 140 -1.41 10.75 3.34
C VAL A 140 -2.68 10.22 2.68
N GLN A 141 -2.56 9.70 1.46
CA GLN A 141 -3.71 9.30 0.65
C GLN A 141 -3.40 8.06 -0.20
N PRO A 142 -4.22 7.00 -0.13
CA PRO A 142 -4.15 5.92 -1.10
C PRO A 142 -4.56 6.40 -2.50
N PHE A 143 -4.00 5.78 -3.53
CA PHE A 143 -4.43 5.98 -4.90
C PHE A 143 -4.13 4.75 -5.76
N TYR A 144 -4.91 4.57 -6.81
CA TYR A 144 -4.55 3.61 -7.86
C TYR A 144 -3.64 4.27 -8.90
N THR A 145 -2.60 3.56 -9.30
CA THR A 145 -1.71 3.95 -10.41
C THR A 145 -2.40 3.75 -11.77
N ILE A 146 -1.74 4.15 -12.85
CA ILE A 146 -2.24 3.92 -14.23
C ILE A 146 -2.33 2.41 -14.56
N LYS A 147 -1.53 1.59 -13.89
CA LYS A 147 -1.56 0.11 -14.00
C LYS A 147 -2.52 -0.53 -12.99
N ASP A 148 -3.40 0.27 -12.38
CA ASP A 148 -4.36 -0.15 -11.36
C ASP A 148 -3.73 -0.84 -10.12
N ASN A 149 -2.44 -0.60 -9.87
CA ASN A 149 -1.78 -0.96 -8.63
C ASN A 149 -2.10 0.03 -7.51
N LEU A 150 -2.22 -0.44 -6.27
CA LEU A 150 -2.41 0.40 -5.11
C LEU A 150 -1.07 0.96 -4.62
N SER A 151 -1.03 2.28 -4.46
CA SER A 151 0.07 3.01 -3.83
C SER A 151 -0.51 3.95 -2.78
N VAL A 152 0.34 4.46 -1.91
CA VAL A 152 0.00 5.53 -0.97
C VAL A 152 0.93 6.71 -1.24
N GLU A 153 0.36 7.90 -1.34
CA GLU A 153 1.10 9.15 -1.43
C GLU A 153 1.23 9.78 -0.06
N CYS A 154 2.38 10.36 0.23
CA CYS A 154 2.62 11.23 1.37
C CYS A 154 3.22 12.53 0.86
N ALA A 155 2.60 13.67 1.19
CA ALA A 155 3.04 14.97 0.72
C ALA A 155 2.93 16.03 1.83
N PRO A 156 3.79 17.07 1.81
CA PRO A 156 3.61 18.26 2.65
C PRO A 156 2.19 18.79 2.53
N HIS A 157 1.50 18.88 3.66
CA HIS A 157 0.28 19.66 3.72
C HIS A 157 0.68 21.09 4.10
N PRO A 158 0.35 22.10 3.28
CA PRO A 158 0.54 23.47 3.71
C PRO A 158 -0.23 23.66 5.01
N SER A 159 0.48 23.89 6.10
CA SER A 159 -0.16 24.30 7.35
C SER A 159 -0.97 25.55 7.02
N GLU A 160 -2.23 25.58 7.42
CA GLU A 160 -2.96 26.84 7.45
C GLU A 160 -2.09 27.80 8.26
N SER A 161 -1.58 28.85 7.61
CA SER A 161 -0.95 29.94 8.31
C SER A 161 -1.98 30.41 9.33
N SER A 162 -1.62 30.38 10.62
CA SER A 162 -2.44 30.90 11.70
C SER A 162 -2.89 32.31 11.31
N GLY A 163 -4.12 32.39 10.80
CA GLY A 163 -4.70 33.61 10.29
C GLY A 163 -4.84 34.59 11.45
N GLN A 164 -3.97 35.59 11.43
CA GLN A 164 -4.18 36.96 11.85
C GLN A 164 -5.35 37.17 12.84
N ALA A 165 -4.99 37.41 14.10
CA ALA A 165 -5.86 38.11 15.05
C ALA A 165 -6.35 39.40 14.38
N THR A 166 -7.66 39.49 14.18
CA THR A 166 -8.31 40.74 13.75
C THR A 166 -8.58 41.57 15.00
N PRO A 167 -8.24 42.87 15.01
CA PRO A 167 -8.29 43.75 16.18
C PRO A 167 -9.71 44.04 16.67
#